data_AF-A0A1J0I353-F1
#
_entry.id   AF-A0A1J0I353-F1
#
_cell.length_a   1.000
_cell.length_b   1.000
_cell.length_c   1.000
_cell.angle_alpha   90.00
_cell.angle_beta   90.00
_cell.angle_gamma   90.00
#
_symmetry.space_group_name_H-M   'P 1'
#
loop_
_entity.id
_entity.type
_entity.pdbx_description
1 polymer ?
#
loop_
_entity_poly.entity_id
_entity_poly.type
_entity_poly.pdbx_seq_one_letter_code
_entity_poly.pdbx_strand_id
1 'polypeptide(L)'
;NLTSDQAITSSVKDALRLGCSAVGFTIYPGSAKCFDMMEEAREIVAEAKSYGLAVVLWSYPRGEGLSKEGETAVDVIAYAAHIAALLGANIIKVKLPTRYLEREKIETENIESLSKRIEYVKRSCFAGK
;
A
#
# COMPACT_ATOMS: atom_id res chain seq x y z
N ASN A 1 0.51 -20.78 -11.09
CA ASN A 1 1.06 -19.47 -10.69
C ASN A 1 1.31 -19.48 -9.21
N LEU A 2 2.45 -18.93 -8.77
CA LEU A 2 2.77 -18.78 -7.34
C LEU A 2 1.95 -17.63 -6.74
N THR A 3 1.61 -17.75 -5.47
CA THR A 3 0.91 -16.69 -4.73
C THR A 3 1.80 -15.46 -4.55
N SER A 4 1.22 -14.28 -4.73
CA SER A 4 1.99 -13.02 -4.61
C SER A 4 2.41 -12.79 -3.16
N ASP A 5 3.72 -12.76 -2.93
CA ASP A 5 4.29 -12.63 -1.59
C ASP A 5 5.62 -11.86 -1.67
N GLN A 6 6.12 -11.39 -0.52
CA GLN A 6 7.35 -10.63 -0.41
C GLN A 6 8.25 -11.25 0.66
N ALA A 7 9.47 -11.63 0.29
CA ALA A 7 10.44 -12.08 1.27
C ALA A 7 11.02 -10.89 2.07
N ILE A 8 11.23 -11.11 3.38
CA ILE A 8 12.04 -10.25 4.23
C ILE A 8 13.51 -10.67 4.09
N THR A 9 14.35 -9.77 3.59
CA THR A 9 15.78 -10.07 3.34
C THR A 9 16.74 -9.29 4.23
N SER A 10 16.24 -8.38 5.06
CA SER A 10 17.04 -7.56 5.97
C SER A 10 16.18 -7.05 7.13
N SER A 11 16.82 -6.54 8.17
CA SER A 11 16.17 -6.07 9.41
C SER A 11 16.23 -4.54 9.56
N VAL A 12 15.43 -3.99 10.47
CA VAL A 12 15.52 -2.58 10.87
C VAL A 12 16.91 -2.25 11.45
N LYS A 13 17.54 -3.19 12.16
CA LYS A 13 18.89 -3.01 12.71
C LYS A 13 19.97 -2.90 11.63
N ASP A 14 19.80 -3.58 10.49
CA ASP A 14 20.68 -3.38 9.35
C ASP A 14 20.59 -1.97 8.80
N ALA A 15 19.37 -1.44 8.69
CA ALA A 15 19.14 -0.06 8.25
C ALA A 15 19.83 0.95 9.18
N LEU A 16 19.77 0.73 10.51
CA LEU A 16 20.49 1.56 11.48
C LEU A 16 22.01 1.46 11.31
N ARG A 17 22.53 0.24 11.21
CA ARG A 17 23.97 0.00 11.03
C ARG A 17 24.51 0.67 9.76
N LEU A 18 23.71 0.73 8.71
CA LEU A 18 24.06 1.36 7.44
C LEU A 18 23.79 2.87 7.39
N GLY A 19 23.18 3.45 8.44
CA GLY A 19 22.85 4.88 8.49
C GLY A 19 21.69 5.28 7.57
N CYS A 20 20.75 4.37 7.28
CA CYS A 20 19.59 4.66 6.45
C CYS A 20 18.60 5.61 7.15
N SER A 21 17.89 6.43 6.37
CA SER A 21 16.84 7.33 6.88
C SER A 21 15.46 6.70 7.00
N ALA A 22 15.26 5.54 6.37
CA ALA A 22 13.97 4.85 6.30
C ALA A 22 14.12 3.35 6.05
N VAL A 23 13.06 2.61 6.33
CA VAL A 23 12.87 1.22 5.88
C VAL A 23 11.72 1.14 4.89
N GLY A 24 11.77 0.10 4.04
CA GLY A 24 10.78 -0.13 3.00
C GLY A 24 10.20 -1.54 3.06
N PHE A 25 8.90 -1.67 2.84
CA PHE A 25 8.25 -2.97 2.71
C PHE A 25 7.13 -2.93 1.66
N THR A 26 6.92 -4.04 0.96
CA THR A 26 5.85 -4.17 -0.04
C THR A 26 4.75 -5.04 0.52
N ILE A 27 3.51 -4.58 0.41
CA ILE A 27 2.32 -5.38 0.71
C ILE A 27 1.51 -5.60 -0.57
N TYR A 28 0.92 -6.79 -0.69
CA TYR A 28 -0.02 -7.12 -1.76
C TYR A 28 -1.43 -7.41 -1.22
N PRO A 29 -2.30 -6.38 -1.03
CA PRO A 29 -3.63 -6.55 -0.43
C PRO A 29 -4.59 -7.49 -1.19
N GLY A 30 -4.32 -7.80 -2.46
CA GLY A 30 -5.12 -8.74 -3.25
C GLY A 30 -4.67 -10.20 -3.16
N SER A 31 -3.57 -10.47 -2.45
CA SER A 31 -2.97 -11.80 -2.32
C SER A 31 -3.69 -12.63 -1.26
N ALA A 32 -3.71 -13.96 -1.44
CA ALA A 32 -4.07 -14.89 -0.37
C ALA A 32 -3.14 -14.79 0.86
N LYS A 33 -1.96 -14.19 0.70
CA LYS A 33 -0.97 -13.92 1.76
C LYS A 33 -1.04 -12.50 2.35
N CYS A 34 -2.11 -11.76 2.07
CA CYS A 34 -2.19 -10.35 2.45
C CYS A 34 -2.07 -10.12 3.96
N PHE A 35 -2.70 -10.95 4.80
CA PHE A 35 -2.64 -10.79 6.25
C PHE A 35 -1.25 -11.07 6.81
N ASP A 36 -0.58 -12.14 6.37
CA ASP A 36 0.80 -12.46 6.75
C ASP A 36 1.72 -11.25 6.51
N MET A 37 1.68 -10.67 5.30
CA MET A 37 2.47 -9.46 4.98
C MET A 37 2.06 -8.22 5.79
N MET A 38 0.79 -8.07 6.15
CA MET A 38 0.35 -6.94 6.99
C MET A 38 0.87 -7.08 8.42
N GLU A 39 0.91 -8.29 8.96
CA GLU A 39 1.46 -8.58 10.29
C GLU A 39 2.97 -8.36 10.31
N GLU A 40 3.69 -8.81 9.29
CA GLU A 40 5.12 -8.52 9.08
C GLU A 40 5.38 -7.00 8.98
N ALA A 41 4.58 -6.29 8.17
CA ALA A 41 4.69 -4.85 8.03
C ALA A 41 4.44 -4.12 9.36
N ARG A 42 3.47 -4.58 10.16
CA ARG A 42 3.17 -4.02 11.49
C ARG A 42 4.39 -4.13 12.42
N GLU A 43 5.08 -5.25 12.41
CA GLU A 43 6.28 -5.47 13.22
C GLU A 43 7.43 -4.57 12.78
N ILE A 44 7.71 -4.52 11.47
CA ILE A 44 8.73 -3.65 10.88
C ILE A 44 8.43 -2.17 11.20
N VAL A 45 7.17 -1.75 11.07
CA VAL A 45 6.76 -0.37 11.36
C VAL A 45 6.99 -0.03 12.83
N ALA A 46 6.58 -0.91 13.75
CA ALA A 46 6.74 -0.69 15.18
C ALA A 46 8.23 -0.54 15.56
N GLU A 47 9.08 -1.45 15.06
CA GLU A 47 10.51 -1.40 15.32
C GLU A 47 11.16 -0.15 14.69
N ALA A 48 10.89 0.14 13.43
CA ALA A 48 11.42 1.33 12.75
C ALA A 48 11.07 2.64 13.46
N LYS A 49 9.81 2.79 13.88
CA LYS A 49 9.35 3.96 14.64
C LYS A 49 10.01 4.06 16.02
N SER A 50 10.30 2.94 16.67
CA SER A 50 11.03 2.93 17.95
C SER A 50 12.45 3.52 17.84
N TYR A 51 13.03 3.49 16.64
CA TYR A 51 14.34 4.07 16.33
C TYR A 51 14.28 5.41 15.58
N GLY A 52 13.09 5.97 15.37
CA GLY A 52 12.90 7.23 14.64
C GLY A 52 13.13 7.12 13.12
N LEU A 53 13.12 5.92 12.55
CA LEU A 53 13.20 5.74 11.10
C LEU A 53 11.83 5.93 10.45
N ALA A 54 11.82 6.56 9.27
CA ALA A 54 10.61 6.64 8.46
C ALA A 54 10.28 5.27 7.84
N VAL A 55 8.99 5.03 7.59
CA VAL A 55 8.50 3.81 6.94
C VAL A 55 7.88 4.15 5.60
N VAL A 56 8.36 3.50 4.54
CA VAL A 56 7.80 3.55 3.20
C VAL A 56 7.09 2.22 2.91
N LEU A 57 5.78 2.26 2.65
CA LEU A 57 5.04 1.08 2.22
C LEU A 57 4.67 1.19 0.74
N TRP A 58 5.07 0.18 -0.02
CA TRP A 58 4.55 -0.06 -1.37
C TRP A 58 3.27 -0.88 -1.24
N SER A 59 2.12 -0.24 -1.45
CA SER A 59 0.82 -0.90 -1.39
C SER A 59 0.33 -1.20 -2.80
N TYR A 60 0.61 -2.41 -3.25
CA TYR A 60 0.30 -2.84 -4.61
C TYR A 60 -0.79 -3.91 -4.58
N PRO A 61 -2.06 -3.55 -4.82
CA PRO A 61 -3.14 -4.53 -4.83
C PRO A 61 -2.98 -5.47 -6.02
N ARG A 62 -2.32 -6.60 -5.79
CA ARG A 62 -2.10 -7.70 -6.72
C ARG A 62 -2.41 -8.99 -5.98
N GLY A 63 -2.93 -9.98 -6.70
CA GLY A 63 -3.09 -11.34 -6.20
C GLY A 63 -4.34 -11.98 -6.76
N GLU A 64 -4.65 -13.16 -6.27
CA GLU A 64 -5.72 -14.03 -6.77
C GLU A 64 -7.12 -13.44 -6.53
N GLY A 65 -7.24 -12.49 -5.59
CA GLY A 65 -8.50 -11.83 -5.25
C GLY A 65 -8.88 -10.64 -6.14
N LEU A 66 -8.14 -10.38 -7.23
CA LEU A 66 -8.34 -9.24 -8.14
C LEU A 66 -8.19 -9.64 -9.60
N SER A 67 -9.01 -9.03 -10.47
CA SER A 67 -8.77 -9.07 -11.91
C SER A 67 -7.49 -8.31 -12.31
N LYS A 68 -7.02 -8.48 -13.56
CA LYS A 68 -5.80 -7.81 -14.00
C LYS A 68 -5.98 -6.29 -14.07
N GLU A 69 -7.15 -5.86 -14.54
CA GLU A 69 -7.62 -4.48 -14.56
C GLU A 69 -7.80 -3.94 -13.13
N GLY A 70 -8.33 -4.79 -12.25
CA GLY A 70 -8.54 -4.58 -10.82
C GLY A 70 -7.28 -4.17 -10.06
N GLU A 71 -6.09 -4.65 -10.47
CA GLU A 71 -4.80 -4.23 -9.88
C GLU A 71 -4.52 -2.72 -10.01
N THR A 72 -5.28 -2.02 -10.85
CA THR A 72 -5.15 -0.57 -11.09
C THR A 72 -6.50 0.16 -11.01
N ALA A 73 -7.55 -0.49 -10.52
CA ALA A 73 -8.85 0.14 -10.30
C ALA A 73 -8.75 1.21 -9.21
N VAL A 74 -9.47 2.32 -9.35
CA VAL A 74 -9.36 3.46 -8.43
C VAL A 74 -9.86 3.13 -7.02
N ASP A 75 -10.95 2.37 -6.91
CA ASP A 75 -11.52 1.89 -5.65
C ASP A 75 -10.55 0.94 -4.93
N VAL A 76 -9.95 0.02 -5.68
CA VAL A 76 -8.98 -0.95 -5.14
C VAL A 76 -7.70 -0.25 -4.68
N ILE A 77 -7.14 0.66 -5.49
CA ILE A 77 -5.94 1.43 -5.12
C ILE A 77 -6.22 2.32 -3.90
N ALA A 78 -7.40 2.94 -3.81
CA ALA A 78 -7.77 3.76 -2.66
C ALA A 78 -7.85 2.94 -1.37
N TYR A 79 -8.42 1.73 -1.42
CA TYR A 79 -8.48 0.85 -0.26
C TYR A 79 -7.10 0.31 0.12
N ALA A 80 -6.28 -0.07 -0.87
CA ALA A 80 -4.90 -0.49 -0.63
C ALA A 80 -4.06 0.63 0.02
N ALA A 81 -4.25 1.88 -0.40
CA ALA A 81 -3.60 3.04 0.22
C ALA A 81 -4.09 3.23 1.67
N HIS A 82 -5.39 3.10 1.92
CA HIS A 82 -5.95 3.18 3.28
C HIS A 82 -5.36 2.12 4.22
N ILE A 83 -5.20 0.87 3.76
CA ILE A 83 -4.56 -0.20 4.53
C ILE A 83 -3.12 0.20 4.93
N ALA A 84 -2.33 0.73 3.99
CA ALA A 84 -0.97 1.18 4.30
C ALA A 84 -0.95 2.35 5.29
N ALA A 85 -1.95 3.23 5.24
CA ALA A 85 -2.10 4.30 6.22
C ALA A 85 -2.42 3.75 7.63
N LEU A 86 -3.32 2.76 7.73
CA LEU A 86 -3.65 2.07 8.99
C LEU A 86 -2.44 1.36 9.60
N LEU A 87 -1.58 0.77 8.76
CA LEU A 87 -0.32 0.16 9.18
C LEU A 87 0.71 1.21 9.65
N GLY A 88 0.44 2.50 9.47
CA GLY A 88 1.26 3.58 9.99
C GLY A 88 2.43 3.97 9.10
N ALA A 89 2.35 3.76 7.78
CA ALA A 89 3.34 4.25 6.84
C ALA A 89 3.49 5.77 6.91
N ASN A 90 4.73 6.26 6.75
CA ASN A 90 4.99 7.69 6.53
C ASN A 90 4.82 8.06 5.06
N ILE A 91 5.24 7.17 4.16
CA ILE A 91 5.10 7.34 2.71
C ILE A 91 4.41 6.11 2.15
N ILE A 92 3.35 6.32 1.36
CA ILE A 92 2.60 5.26 0.71
C ILE A 92 2.84 5.36 -0.80
N LYS A 93 3.43 4.31 -1.37
CA LYS A 93 3.64 4.21 -2.82
C LYS A 93 2.58 3.29 -3.43
N VAL A 94 1.83 3.83 -4.38
CA VAL A 94 0.81 3.10 -5.15
C VAL A 94 1.05 3.26 -6.66
N LYS A 95 0.36 2.45 -7.47
CA LYS A 95 0.26 2.66 -8.92
C LYS A 95 -0.68 3.83 -9.22
N LEU A 96 -0.55 4.42 -10.41
CA LEU A 96 -1.52 5.40 -10.88
C LEU A 96 -2.88 4.72 -11.10
N PRO A 97 -3.97 5.23 -10.51
CA PRO A 97 -5.29 4.65 -10.66
C PRO A 97 -5.87 4.91 -12.06
N THR A 98 -6.50 3.89 -12.63
CA THR A 98 -7.30 3.97 -13.86
C THR A 98 -8.75 4.34 -13.54
N ARG A 99 -9.58 4.56 -14.57
CA ARG A 99 -11.02 4.79 -14.42
C ARG A 99 -11.83 3.52 -14.11
N TYR A 100 -11.18 2.36 -14.09
CA TYR A 100 -11.85 1.09 -13.84
C TYR A 100 -12.26 0.97 -12.37
N LEU A 101 -13.38 0.28 -12.13
CA LEU A 101 -13.94 -0.02 -10.83
C LEU A 101 -14.11 -1.54 -10.73
N GLU A 102 -13.49 -2.15 -9.72
CA GLU A 102 -13.55 -3.61 -9.52
C GLU A 102 -14.74 -3.99 -8.63
N ARG A 103 -15.00 -3.22 -7.56
CA ARG A 103 -15.95 -3.59 -6.50
C ARG A 103 -16.96 -2.49 -6.20
N GLU A 104 -16.51 -1.25 -6.09
CA GLU A 104 -17.37 -0.15 -5.66
C GLU A 104 -18.04 0.56 -6.84
N LYS A 105 -19.22 1.15 -6.58
CA LYS A 105 -19.85 2.11 -7.49
C LYS A 105 -19.50 3.51 -7.02
N ILE A 106 -18.53 4.13 -7.67
CA ILE A 106 -18.16 5.54 -7.46
C ILE A 106 -18.80 6.34 -8.60
N GLU A 107 -19.38 7.50 -8.28
CA GLU A 107 -19.87 8.43 -9.30
C GLU A 107 -18.74 8.80 -10.26
N THR A 108 -18.95 8.57 -11.56
CA THR A 108 -17.89 8.66 -12.57
C THR A 108 -17.30 10.06 -12.72
N GLU A 109 -18.11 11.10 -12.50
CA GLU A 109 -17.69 12.50 -12.51
C GLU A 109 -16.57 12.78 -11.50
N ASN A 110 -16.53 12.04 -10.39
CA ASN A 110 -15.54 12.16 -9.33
C ASN A 110 -14.21 11.48 -9.65
N ILE A 111 -14.09 10.78 -10.78
CA ILE A 111 -12.89 10.01 -11.17
C ILE A 111 -12.48 10.18 -12.64
N GLU A 112 -13.05 11.14 -13.38
CA GLU A 112 -12.77 11.30 -14.82
C GLU A 112 -11.30 11.62 -15.14
N SER A 113 -10.73 12.62 -14.45
CA SER A 113 -9.34 13.02 -14.65
C SER A 113 -8.40 12.25 -13.73
N LEU A 114 -7.14 12.07 -14.14
CA LEU A 114 -6.13 11.44 -13.29
C LEU A 114 -5.97 12.19 -11.96
N SER A 115 -6.01 13.52 -11.98
CA SER A 115 -5.93 14.36 -10.79
C SER A 115 -7.05 14.06 -9.79
N LYS A 116 -8.30 13.94 -10.27
CA LYS A 116 -9.44 13.58 -9.41
C LYS A 116 -9.29 12.19 -8.79
N ARG A 117 -8.77 11.21 -9.56
CA ARG A 117 -8.48 9.87 -9.02
C ARG A 117 -7.37 9.87 -7.96
N ILE A 118 -6.31 10.65 -8.18
CA ILE A 118 -5.25 10.83 -7.17
C ILE A 118 -5.82 11.49 -5.91
N GLU A 119 -6.67 12.50 -6.06
CA GLU A 119 -7.35 13.14 -4.93
C GLU A 119 -8.22 12.15 -4.15
N TYR A 120 -8.99 11.30 -4.86
CA TYR A 120 -9.79 10.24 -4.25
C TYR A 120 -8.93 9.28 -3.40
N VAL A 121 -7.81 8.81 -3.95
CA VAL A 121 -6.86 7.93 -3.24
C VAL A 121 -6.22 8.65 -2.05
N LYS A 122 -5.84 9.93 -2.16
CA LYS A 122 -5.32 10.69 -1.02
C LYS A 122 -6.36 10.81 0.09
N ARG A 123 -7.62 11.05 -0.28
CA ARG A 123 -8.72 11.22 0.67
C ARG A 123 -9.01 9.94 1.45
N SER A 124 -8.81 8.76 0.87
CA SER A 124 -8.97 7.50 1.60
C SER A 124 -7.92 7.33 2.71
N CYS A 125 -6.75 7.95 2.60
CA CYS A 125 -5.73 7.97 3.65
C CYS A 125 -6.02 9.06 4.69
N PHE A 126 -6.98 8.83 5.59
CA PHE A 126 -7.35 9.75 6.67
C PHE A 126 -7.68 11.18 6.21
N ALA A 127 -8.43 11.31 5.10
CA ALA A 127 -8.73 12.59 4.47
C ALA A 127 -7.48 13.38 4.02
N GLY A 128 -6.36 12.69 3.76
CA GLY A 128 -5.10 13.26 3.32
C GLY A 128 -4.26 13.89 4.43
N LYS A 129 -4.51 13.52 5.69
CA LYS A 129 -3.78 13.98 6.87
C LYS A 129 -2.68 13.01 7.29
#